data_AF-A0A538F9U3-F1
#
_entry.id   AF-A0A538F9U3-F1
#
_cell.length_a   1.000
_cell.length_b   1.000
_cell.length_c   1.000
_cell.angle_alpha   90.00
_cell.angle_beta   90.00
_cell.angle_gamma   90.00
#
_symmetry.space_group_name_H-M   'P 1'
#
loop_
_entity.id
_entity.type
_entity.pdbx_description
1 polymer ?
#
loop_
_entity_poly.entity_id
_entity_poly.type
_entity_poly.pdbx_seq_one_letter_code
_entity_poly.pdbx_strand_id
1 'polypeptide(L)'
;MGPLAIRPRRYSTSFLGKYLNGYGSPKTTTVIPPGWSDWTGAGNAYAEFNYNLNENGRVVHYGGRSHRANYLTDVLARRATKFIDRAAVSRKRFVMEVATFAPHAPYTPAPRNAHD
;
A
#
# COMPACT_ATOMS: atom_id res chain seq x y z
N MET A 1 -3.96 14.68 -0.84
CA MET A 1 -5.41 14.99 -0.75
C MET A 1 -6.13 13.66 -0.68
N GLY A 2 -6.69 13.27 0.47
CA GLY A 2 -7.40 12.00 0.64
C GLY A 2 -8.90 12.13 0.30
N PRO A 3 -9.65 11.01 0.24
CA PRO A 3 -11.03 10.95 -0.25
C PRO A 3 -12.08 11.53 0.72
N LEU A 4 -11.74 12.54 1.53
CA LEU A 4 -12.67 13.21 2.46
C LEU A 4 -13.92 13.77 1.75
N ALA A 5 -13.82 14.10 0.46
CA ALA A 5 -14.93 14.57 -0.36
C ALA A 5 -15.88 13.44 -0.85
N ILE A 6 -15.51 12.17 -0.71
CA ILE A 6 -16.32 11.03 -1.13
C ILE A 6 -17.19 10.59 0.05
N ARG A 7 -18.51 10.42 -0.16
CA ARG A 7 -19.44 9.96 0.89
C ARG A 7 -19.03 8.56 1.38
N PRO A 8 -18.46 8.40 2.59
CA PRO A 8 -17.86 7.13 3.04
C PRO A 8 -18.89 6.00 3.19
N ARG A 9 -20.17 6.34 3.32
CA ARG A 9 -21.26 5.36 3.41
C ARG A 9 -21.61 4.70 2.06
N ARG A 10 -21.12 5.23 0.93
CA ARG A 10 -21.45 4.75 -0.43
C ARG A 10 -20.26 4.16 -1.18
N TYR A 11 -19.04 4.41 -0.73
CA TYR A 11 -17.83 3.92 -1.36
C TYR A 11 -16.93 3.22 -0.34
N SER A 12 -16.32 2.12 -0.75
CA SER A 12 -15.12 1.60 -0.10
C SER A 12 -13.92 2.40 -0.62
N THR A 13 -13.05 2.87 0.27
CA THR A 13 -11.84 3.60 -0.07
C THR A 13 -10.61 2.82 0.39
N SER A 14 -9.63 2.63 -0.50
CA SER A 14 -8.36 1.96 -0.18
C SER A 14 -7.15 2.78 -0.62
N PHE A 15 -6.15 2.88 0.24
CA PHE A 15 -4.85 3.46 -0.09
C PHE A 15 -3.76 2.42 0.05
N LEU A 16 -2.92 2.28 -0.98
CA LEU A 16 -1.88 1.25 -1.08
C LEU A 16 -0.55 1.88 -1.51
N GLY A 17 0.44 1.93 -0.62
CA GLY A 17 1.84 2.28 -0.95
C GLY A 17 2.37 3.51 -0.23
N LYS A 18 3.18 4.33 -0.92
CA LYS A 18 3.89 5.50 -0.38
C LYS A 18 2.92 6.56 0.08
N TYR A 19 2.92 6.84 1.38
CA TYR A 19 2.29 8.05 1.89
C TYR A 19 3.33 9.16 2.13
N LEU A 20 2.84 10.39 2.29
CA LEU A 20 3.61 11.64 2.42
C LEU A 20 4.96 11.50 3.15
N ASN A 21 5.93 12.34 2.77
CA ASN A 21 7.23 12.41 3.45
C ASN A 21 7.04 12.61 4.97
N GLY A 22 7.77 11.82 5.78
CA GLY A 22 7.65 11.81 7.24
C GLY A 22 6.60 10.84 7.80
N TYR A 23 5.78 10.21 6.94
CA TYR A 23 4.99 9.05 7.35
C TYR A 23 5.89 7.87 7.75
N GLY A 24 5.42 6.99 8.63
CA GLY A 24 6.21 5.86 9.15
C GLY A 24 7.19 6.22 10.27
N SER A 25 7.25 7.47 10.71
CA SER A 25 7.98 7.85 11.94
C SER A 25 7.29 7.24 13.17
N PRO A 26 7.94 7.19 14.35
CA PRO A 26 7.32 6.65 15.56
C PRO A 26 5.96 7.26 15.91
N LYS A 27 5.72 8.52 15.55
CA LYS A 27 4.45 9.22 15.77
C LYS A 27 3.36 8.88 14.74
N THR A 28 3.72 8.38 13.57
CA THR A 28 2.80 8.19 12.43
C THR A 28 2.73 6.76 11.91
N THR A 29 3.56 5.84 12.44
CA THR A 29 3.70 4.47 11.94
C THR A 29 2.42 3.62 12.03
N THR A 30 1.49 3.95 12.92
CA THR A 30 0.16 3.30 13.01
C THR A 30 -1.00 4.22 12.63
N VAL A 31 -0.74 5.49 12.31
CA VAL A 31 -1.78 6.48 12.00
C VAL A 31 -2.40 6.18 10.64
N ILE A 32 -3.73 6.16 10.59
CA ILE A 32 -4.52 6.07 9.36
C ILE A 32 -5.12 7.46 9.10
N PRO A 33 -4.80 8.12 7.98
CA PRO A 33 -5.44 9.37 7.61
C PRO A 33 -6.96 9.19 7.45
N PRO A 34 -7.78 10.19 7.83
CA PRO A 34 -9.22 10.07 7.72
C PRO A 34 -9.67 9.94 6.25
N GLY A 35 -10.77 9.22 6.04
CA GLY A 35 -11.36 9.00 4.71
C GLY A 35 -11.03 7.64 4.09
N TRP A 36 -10.08 6.88 4.65
CA TRP A 36 -9.73 5.54 4.17
C TRP A 36 -10.43 4.44 4.98
N SER A 37 -11.15 3.54 4.30
CA SER A 37 -11.76 2.35 4.90
C SER A 37 -10.82 1.14 4.93
N ASP A 38 -9.81 1.14 4.07
CA ASP A 38 -8.73 0.16 4.00
C ASP A 38 -7.42 0.93 3.76
N TRP A 39 -6.39 0.58 4.52
CA TRP A 39 -5.14 1.31 4.57
C TRP A 39 -3.96 0.35 4.56
N THR A 40 -3.06 0.55 3.58
CA THR A 40 -1.76 -0.09 3.49
C THR A 40 -0.73 1.00 3.15
N GLY A 41 -0.32 1.76 4.16
CA GLY A 41 0.58 2.90 3.99
C GLY A 41 2.03 2.56 4.34
N ALA A 42 2.98 3.07 3.56
CA ALA A 42 4.41 2.98 3.85
C ALA A 42 5.07 4.36 3.85
N GLY A 43 6.02 4.56 4.75
CA GLY A 43 6.84 5.77 4.81
C GLY A 43 8.21 5.64 4.14
N ASN A 44 8.80 4.43 4.23
CA ASN A 44 10.11 4.12 3.69
C ASN A 44 10.13 2.70 3.13
N ALA A 45 9.95 2.57 1.83
CA ALA A 45 9.98 1.30 1.11
C ALA A 45 10.66 1.40 -0.27
N TYR A 46 11.54 2.39 -0.45
CA TYR A 46 12.20 2.69 -1.72
C TYR A 46 12.98 1.51 -2.31
N ALA A 47 13.58 0.67 -1.47
CA ALA A 47 14.35 -0.51 -1.89
C ALA A 47 13.48 -1.68 -2.38
N GLU A 48 12.15 -1.54 -2.33
CA GLU A 48 11.15 -2.55 -2.72
C GLU A 48 11.19 -3.86 -1.92
N PHE A 49 12.07 -3.99 -0.92
CA PHE A 49 12.21 -5.10 0.02
C PHE A 49 12.59 -4.58 1.41
N ASN A 50 12.49 -5.42 2.45
CA ASN A 50 12.87 -5.08 3.82
C ASN A 50 12.20 -3.80 4.33
N TYR A 51 10.88 -3.73 4.18
CA TYR A 51 10.10 -2.55 4.53
C TYR A 51 8.96 -2.89 5.50
N ASN A 52 8.37 -1.85 6.07
CA ASN A 52 7.22 -1.95 6.95
C ASN A 52 6.01 -1.27 6.31
N LEU A 53 4.84 -1.92 6.40
CA LEU A 53 3.56 -1.33 6.01
C LEU A 53 2.68 -1.17 7.24
N ASN A 54 2.03 -0.03 7.37
CA ASN A 54 0.88 0.11 8.25
C ASN A 54 -0.35 -0.49 7.55
N GLU A 55 -0.74 -1.68 7.98
CA GLU A 55 -1.95 -2.37 7.54
C GLU A 55 -3.06 -2.14 8.55
N ASN A 56 -3.94 -1.18 8.26
CA ASN A 56 -5.10 -0.85 9.10
C ASN A 56 -4.76 -0.65 10.60
N GLY A 57 -3.67 0.07 10.88
CA GLY A 57 -3.22 0.38 12.24
C GLY A 57 -2.17 -0.59 12.79
N ARG A 58 -1.85 -1.66 12.05
CA ARG A 58 -0.84 -2.64 12.45
C ARG A 58 0.38 -2.57 11.54
N VAL A 59 1.57 -2.39 12.13
CA VAL A 59 2.81 -2.45 11.38
C VAL A 59 3.15 -3.90 11.04
N VAL A 60 3.32 -4.19 9.75
CA VAL A 60 3.68 -5.51 9.22
C VAL A 60 5.02 -5.39 8.50
N HIS A 61 5.98 -6.21 8.91
CA HIS A 61 7.28 -6.29 8.27
C HIS A 61 7.24 -7.25 7.08
N TYR A 62 7.70 -6.78 5.93
CA TYR A 62 7.95 -7.58 4.74
C TYR A 62 9.46 -7.71 4.57
N GLY A 63 9.93 -8.95 4.70
CA GLY A 63 11.36 -9.26 4.75
C GLY A 63 12.09 -9.14 3.41
N GLY A 64 13.28 -9.72 3.37
CA GLY A 64 14.23 -9.54 2.27
C GLY A 64 13.91 -10.32 1.00
N ARG A 65 14.90 -10.36 0.12
CA ARG A 65 14.83 -10.90 -1.26
C ARG A 65 14.62 -12.43 -1.32
N SER A 66 14.70 -13.14 -0.20
CA SER A 66 14.52 -14.61 -0.14
C SER A 66 13.12 -15.05 -0.59
N HIS A 67 12.11 -14.18 -0.43
CA HIS A 67 10.78 -14.44 -0.95
C HIS A 67 10.40 -13.40 -2.00
N ARG A 68 10.22 -13.83 -3.25
CA ARG A 68 9.78 -12.97 -4.36
C ARG A 68 8.47 -12.23 -4.04
N ALA A 69 7.60 -12.86 -3.25
CA ALA A 69 6.36 -12.27 -2.80
C ALA A 69 6.54 -11.02 -1.92
N ASN A 70 7.73 -10.77 -1.37
CA ASN A 70 8.02 -9.57 -0.57
C ASN A 70 8.35 -8.34 -1.41
N TYR A 71 8.40 -8.44 -2.75
CA TYR A 71 8.59 -7.26 -3.59
C TYR A 71 7.39 -6.32 -3.45
N LEU A 72 7.63 -5.05 -3.13
CA LEU A 72 6.57 -4.12 -2.72
C LEU A 72 5.45 -4.02 -3.73
N THR A 73 5.75 -3.78 -5.02
CA THR A 73 4.70 -3.69 -6.04
C THR A 73 3.86 -4.97 -6.15
N ASP A 74 4.44 -6.15 -5.92
CA ASP A 74 3.68 -7.42 -5.90
C ASP A 74 2.78 -7.53 -4.67
N VAL A 75 3.24 -7.07 -3.51
CA VAL A 75 2.42 -6.97 -2.30
C VAL A 75 1.24 -6.04 -2.53
N LEU A 76 1.48 -4.84 -3.07
CA LEU A 76 0.43 -3.87 -3.36
C LEU A 76 -0.56 -4.41 -4.40
N ALA A 77 -0.08 -5.09 -5.46
CA ALA A 77 -0.94 -5.70 -6.47
C ALA A 77 -1.88 -6.78 -5.88
N ARG A 78 -1.36 -7.66 -5.01
CA ARG A 78 -2.19 -8.66 -4.33
C ARG A 78 -3.20 -8.02 -3.37
N ARG A 79 -2.83 -6.93 -2.68
CA ARG A 79 -3.74 -6.18 -1.80
C ARG A 79 -4.84 -5.50 -2.61
N ALA A 80 -4.49 -4.87 -3.73
CA ALA A 80 -5.43 -4.24 -4.66
C ALA A 80 -6.46 -5.25 -5.19
N THR A 81 -5.99 -6.42 -5.64
CA THR A 81 -6.85 -7.50 -6.12
C THR A 81 -7.84 -7.95 -5.04
N LYS A 82 -7.34 -8.24 -3.83
CA LYS A 82 -8.21 -8.61 -2.69
C LYS A 82 -9.21 -7.51 -2.33
N PHE A 83 -8.85 -6.24 -2.44
CA PHE A 83 -9.76 -5.14 -2.18
C PHE A 83 -10.88 -5.09 -3.22
N ILE A 84 -10.54 -5.25 -4.51
CA ILE A 84 -11.51 -5.34 -5.62
C ILE A 84 -12.47 -6.51 -5.40
N ASP A 85 -11.96 -7.70 -5.05
CA ASP A 85 -12.79 -8.89 -4.79
C ASP A 85 -13.81 -8.64 -3.68
N ARG A 86 -13.38 -8.01 -2.57
CA ARG A 86 -14.28 -7.64 -1.46
C ARG A 86 -15.32 -6.59 -1.89
N ALA A 87 -14.93 -5.62 -2.70
CA ALA A 87 -15.85 -4.60 -3.22
C ALA A 87 -16.91 -5.24 -4.14
N ALA A 88 -16.52 -6.21 -4.96
CA ALA A 88 -17.42 -6.97 -5.82
C ALA A 88 -18.43 -7.80 -5.01
N VAL A 89 -17.96 -8.57 -4.01
CA VAL A 89 -18.84 -9.37 -3.12
C VAL A 89 -19.82 -8.47 -2.36
N SER A 90 -19.35 -7.34 -1.83
CA SER A 90 -20.21 -6.40 -1.08
C SER A 90 -21.06 -5.49 -1.96
N ARG A 91 -20.91 -5.56 -3.30
CA ARG A 91 -21.56 -4.70 -4.29
C ARG A 91 -21.39 -3.20 -4.00
N LYS A 92 -20.30 -2.82 -3.34
CA LYS A 92 -19.97 -1.42 -3.06
C LYS A 92 -19.11 -0.86 -4.19
N ARG A 93 -19.44 0.36 -4.63
CA ARG A 93 -18.51 1.14 -5.47
C ARG A 93 -17.24 1.40 -4.67
N PHE A 94 -16.11 1.56 -5.35
CA PHE A 94 -14.86 1.81 -4.67
C PHE A 94 -14.03 2.91 -5.32
N VAL A 95 -13.15 3.48 -4.51
CA VAL A 95 -12.03 4.31 -4.95
C VAL A 95 -10.77 3.69 -4.34
N MET A 96 -9.75 3.53 -5.16
CA MET A 96 -8.47 2.97 -4.72
C MET A 96 -7.33 3.80 -5.28
N GLU A 97 -6.41 4.17 -4.41
CA GLU A 97 -5.16 4.83 -4.79
C GLU A 97 -4.01 3.83 -4.61
N VAL A 98 -3.27 3.58 -5.69
CA VAL A 98 -2.08 2.74 -5.69
C VAL A 98 -0.87 3.63 -5.96
N ALA A 99 -0.15 3.97 -4.90
CA ALA A 99 0.97 4.90 -4.90
C ALA A 99 2.29 4.14 -4.72
N THR A 100 2.84 3.58 -5.80
CA THR A 100 4.10 2.82 -5.74
C THR A 100 5.30 3.73 -5.42
N PHE A 101 6.38 3.13 -4.87
CA PHE A 101 7.68 3.80 -4.82
C PHE A 101 8.43 3.64 -6.13
N ALA A 102 8.37 2.45 -6.75
CA ALA A 102 8.91 2.21 -8.08
C ALA A 102 8.38 3.23 -9.12
N PRO A 103 9.23 3.68 -10.07
CA PRO A 103 10.62 3.29 -10.28
C PRO A 103 11.61 4.26 -9.61
N HIS A 104 11.33 4.77 -8.41
CA HIS A 104 12.29 5.65 -7.73
C HIS A 104 13.62 4.92 -7.46
N ALA A 105 14.74 5.66 -7.39
CA ALA A 105 16.01 5.13 -6.92
C ALA A 105 15.80 4.38 -5.59
N PRO A 106 16.41 3.19 -5.41
CA PRO A 106 17.55 2.62 -6.13
C PRO A 106 17.21 1.80 -7.39
N TYR A 107 16.04 1.98 -8.02
CA TYR A 107 15.67 1.29 -9.28
C TYR A 107 15.73 -0.23 -9.17
N THR A 108 15.42 -0.78 -7.98
CA THR A 108 15.53 -2.22 -7.74
C THR A 108 14.46 -2.95 -8.56
N PRO A 109 14.84 -3.80 -9.53
CA PRO A 109 13.86 -4.50 -10.35
C PRO A 109 13.14 -5.57 -9.55
N ALA A 110 11.94 -5.94 -10.02
CA ALA A 110 11.27 -7.13 -9.54
C ALA A 110 12.16 -8.36 -9.82
N PRO A 111 12.19 -9.39 -8.97
CA PRO A 111 13.02 -10.58 -9.20
C PRO A 111 12.76 -11.29 -10.53
N ARG A 112 11.55 -11.18 -11.07
CA ARG A 112 11.16 -11.74 -12.38
C ARG A 112 11.69 -10.95 -13.58
N ASN A 113 12.13 -9.70 -13.35
CA ASN A 113 12.61 -8.76 -14.36
C ASN A 113 14.08 -8.38 -14.11
N ALA A 114 14.84 -9.19 -13.37
CA ALA A 114 16.21 -8.85 -12.96
C ALA A 114 17.22 -8.87 -14.12
N HIS A 115 16.82 -9.38 -15.28
CA HIS A 115 17.64 -9.57 -16.47
C HIS A 115 16.92 -9.13 -17.76
N ASP A 116 15.85 -8.34 -17.62
CA ASP A 116 15.21 -7.68 -18.75
C ASP A 116 16.10 -6.53 -19.24
#